data_AF-A0A6L8GPJ8-F1
#
_entry.id   AF-A0A6L8GPJ8-F1
#
_cell.length_a   1.000
_cell.length_b   1.000
_cell.length_c   1.000
_cell.angle_alpha   90.00
_cell.angle_beta   90.00
_cell.angle_gamma   90.00
#
_symmetry.space_group_name_H-M   'P 1'
#
loop_
_entity.id
_entity.type
_entity.pdbx_description
1 polymer ?
#
loop_
_entity_poly.entity_id
_entity_poly.type
_entity_poly.pdbx_seq_one_letter_code
_entity_poly.pdbx_strand_id
1 'polypeptide(L)'
;MPKPMTHRPHPWQAYNLRGSPYFQDSLSRNARNTSLSLFVGRQRELRKLLIRIEGSLTGSRQAVAGRPGIGKNTLVEAVKAEARDAGYWVAPKSIALTPEAGSLDLLGQVHSGVYGAVTASCANASGPVVETAQQLVTSFRLHGGGLTVGALGFSGGGSRSEGVSQPPSALLLDGPRVLHNLLGHALAQGARGVLLHLNNLENISTEHARKAADKLRAVRDQALVLEGLHVIVVGTTDAVCTAVLRHPQVRSVFSEPLVLDSLSLLEVEHLLQKRYEALQLDAGGPQPASVDAAVIQELYGLFRGDLRAMLRALEDGIVELLITDQHQTTAPGSLAPISRDALFTVLHRFHQVELKRQLGSTMWKRLEAWAAKDAAAPQSQKQLQKIWKLSQPAVSQILQDPGIIVAVEALPRHGNDPIQYLLTGAARLALLDP
;
A
#
# COMPACT_ATOMS: atom_id res chain seq x y z
N MET A 1 -40.31 19.80 18.53
CA MET A 1 -39.18 20.23 17.70
C MET A 1 -37.95 19.42 18.09
N PRO A 2 -37.32 18.68 17.18
CA PRO A 2 -36.06 18.02 17.48
C PRO A 2 -34.99 19.09 17.71
N LYS A 3 -34.22 18.97 18.81
CA LYS A 3 -33.04 19.81 19.04
C LYS A 3 -32.13 19.71 17.81
N PRO A 4 -31.59 20.83 17.28
CA PRO A 4 -30.55 20.75 16.27
C PRO A 4 -29.43 19.91 16.86
N MET A 5 -29.08 18.80 16.19
CA MET A 5 -27.87 18.07 16.49
C MET A 5 -26.74 19.08 16.31
N THR A 6 -26.20 19.58 17.42
CA THR A 6 -25.00 20.42 17.41
C THR A 6 -23.92 19.59 16.74
N HIS A 7 -23.64 19.92 15.48
CA HIS A 7 -22.58 19.31 14.71
C HIS A 7 -21.31 19.55 15.53
N ARG A 8 -20.75 18.51 16.16
CA ARG A 8 -19.47 18.66 16.84
C ARG A 8 -18.47 19.11 15.77
N PRO A 9 -17.80 20.25 15.95
CA PRO A 9 -16.79 20.70 15.00
C PRO A 9 -15.72 19.61 14.90
N HIS A 10 -15.26 19.36 13.68
CA HIS A 10 -14.19 18.41 13.43
C HIS A 10 -12.91 18.90 14.14
N PRO A 11 -12.13 18.03 14.82
CA PRO A 11 -11.01 18.45 15.69
C PRO A 11 -10.02 19.39 14.98
N TRP A 12 -9.85 19.21 13.68
CA TRP A 12 -8.93 19.97 12.84
C TRP A 12 -9.41 21.39 12.48
N GLN A 13 -10.69 21.72 12.70
CA GLN A 13 -11.19 23.09 12.49
C GLN A 13 -10.51 24.09 13.44
N ALA A 14 -10.09 23.64 14.62
CA ALA A 14 -9.35 24.47 15.57
C ALA A 14 -7.99 24.94 15.00
N TYR A 15 -7.45 24.22 14.00
CA TYR A 15 -6.26 24.59 13.24
C TYR A 15 -6.57 25.20 11.86
N ASN A 16 -7.81 25.68 11.63
CA ASN A 16 -8.26 26.21 10.33
C ASN A 16 -8.22 25.17 9.19
N LEU A 17 -8.46 23.89 9.49
CA LEU A 17 -8.45 22.81 8.50
C LEU A 17 -9.79 22.07 8.39
N ARG A 18 -10.15 21.71 7.15
CA ARG A 18 -11.34 20.94 6.80
C ARG A 18 -11.21 19.44 7.09
N GLY A 19 -10.01 18.97 7.43
CA GLY A 19 -9.67 17.56 7.60
C GLY A 19 -8.28 17.40 8.22
N SER A 20 -7.92 16.16 8.56
CA SER A 20 -6.57 15.84 9.01
C SER A 20 -5.55 16.02 7.88
N PRO A 21 -4.41 16.70 8.08
CA PRO A 21 -3.28 16.69 7.14
C PRO A 21 -2.47 15.38 7.21
N TYR A 22 -2.75 14.51 8.19
CA TYR A 22 -2.04 13.27 8.44
C TYR A 22 -2.76 12.03 7.88
N PHE A 23 -3.77 12.24 7.02
CA PHE A 23 -4.50 11.14 6.39
C PHE A 23 -3.58 10.13 5.68
N GLN A 24 -3.98 8.87 5.71
CA GLN A 24 -3.25 7.74 5.10
C GLN A 24 -3.93 7.17 3.87
N ASP A 25 -5.10 7.70 3.52
CA ASP A 25 -5.84 7.30 2.33
C ASP A 25 -5.00 7.49 1.07
N SER A 26 -5.16 6.56 0.14
CA SER A 26 -4.52 6.65 -1.17
C SER A 26 -4.96 7.92 -1.88
N LEU A 27 -3.99 8.59 -2.51
CA LEU A 27 -4.29 9.73 -3.37
C LEU A 27 -5.06 9.25 -4.60
N SER A 28 -6.06 10.02 -5.02
CA SER A 28 -6.82 9.73 -6.22
C SER A 28 -7.16 11.00 -6.99
N ARG A 29 -7.40 10.86 -8.30
CA ARG A 29 -7.65 12.03 -9.17
C ARG A 29 -8.93 12.79 -8.81
N ASN A 30 -9.94 12.07 -8.33
CA ASN A 30 -11.29 12.61 -8.11
C ASN A 30 -11.60 12.88 -6.63
N ALA A 31 -10.65 12.67 -5.72
CA ALA A 31 -10.87 12.95 -4.31
C ALA A 31 -10.66 14.44 -4.00
N ARG A 32 -11.66 15.03 -3.34
CA ARG A 32 -11.64 16.45 -2.92
C ARG A 32 -10.51 16.76 -1.92
N ASN A 33 -10.23 15.83 -1.01
CA ASN A 33 -9.29 16.04 0.10
C ASN A 33 -7.97 15.25 -0.06
N THR A 34 -7.95 14.27 -0.96
CA THR A 34 -6.79 13.38 -1.19
C THR A 34 -6.42 13.36 -2.67
N SER A 35 -6.35 14.55 -3.27
CA SER A 35 -6.03 14.74 -4.69
C SER A 35 -4.60 14.29 -5.02
N LEU A 36 -4.39 13.74 -6.22
CA LEU A 36 -3.05 13.42 -6.74
C LEU A 36 -2.12 14.64 -6.88
N SER A 37 -2.66 15.87 -6.87
CA SER A 37 -1.85 17.10 -6.80
C SER A 37 -0.95 17.18 -5.54
N LEU A 38 -1.29 16.39 -4.51
CA LEU A 38 -0.54 16.26 -3.26
C LEU A 38 0.65 15.29 -3.34
N PHE A 39 0.96 14.75 -4.52
CA PHE A 39 2.09 13.85 -4.73
C PHE A 39 3.45 14.61 -4.69
N VAL A 40 4.39 14.14 -3.87
CA VAL A 40 5.69 14.80 -3.58
C VAL A 40 6.86 13.79 -3.58
N GLY A 41 8.05 14.23 -4.01
CA GLY A 41 9.36 13.60 -3.80
C GLY A 41 9.74 12.41 -4.70
N ARG A 42 8.82 11.90 -5.52
CA ARG A 42 9.03 10.67 -6.31
C ARG A 42 9.03 10.91 -7.82
N GLN A 43 9.39 12.12 -8.23
CA GLN A 43 9.21 12.60 -9.60
C GLN A 43 10.23 11.97 -10.54
N ARG A 44 11.39 11.57 -10.02
CA ARG A 44 12.38 10.81 -10.79
C ARG A 44 11.91 9.38 -11.03
N GLU A 45 11.37 8.73 -10.01
CA GLU A 45 10.87 7.35 -10.03
C GLU A 45 9.64 7.24 -10.94
N LEU A 46 8.70 8.18 -10.80
CA LEU A 46 7.53 8.32 -11.68
C LEU A 46 7.96 8.40 -13.15
N ARG A 47 8.88 9.33 -13.48
CA ARG A 47 9.38 9.48 -14.86
C ARG A 47 10.08 8.22 -15.36
N LYS A 48 10.90 7.55 -14.55
CA LYS A 48 11.55 6.27 -14.94
C LYS A 48 10.51 5.21 -15.31
N LEU A 49 9.45 5.07 -14.51
CA LEU A 49 8.38 4.10 -14.77
C LEU A 49 7.61 4.44 -16.05
N LEU A 50 7.26 5.72 -16.24
CA LEU A 50 6.53 6.20 -17.43
C LEU A 50 7.35 6.03 -18.71
N ILE A 51 8.63 6.42 -18.72
CA ILE A 51 9.52 6.24 -19.89
C ILE A 51 9.57 4.77 -20.33
N ARG A 52 9.59 3.83 -19.37
CA ARG A 52 9.57 2.39 -19.67
C ARG A 52 8.22 1.89 -20.18
N ILE A 53 7.11 2.47 -19.72
CA ILE A 53 5.76 2.15 -20.23
C ILE A 53 5.63 2.68 -21.65
N GLU A 54 5.93 3.96 -21.85
CA GLU A 54 5.73 4.68 -23.11
C GLU A 54 6.71 4.28 -24.20
N GLY A 55 7.95 3.94 -23.83
CA GLY A 55 8.98 3.49 -24.75
C GLY A 55 8.87 2.02 -25.15
N SER A 56 7.96 1.24 -24.55
CA SER A 56 7.78 -0.17 -24.91
C SER A 56 6.66 -0.35 -25.94
N LEU A 57 7.02 -0.91 -27.11
CA LEU A 57 6.07 -1.23 -28.18
C LEU A 57 5.23 -2.47 -27.88
N THR A 58 5.76 -3.42 -27.09
CA THR A 58 5.12 -4.73 -26.85
C THR A 58 4.57 -4.91 -25.43
N GLY A 59 4.65 -3.87 -24.60
CA GLY A 59 4.28 -3.93 -23.18
C GLY A 59 5.48 -3.96 -22.24
N SER A 60 5.31 -3.52 -20.99
CA SER A 60 6.41 -3.37 -20.03
C SER A 60 6.14 -4.14 -18.73
N ARG A 61 7.14 -4.82 -18.19
CA ARG A 61 7.02 -5.54 -16.90
C ARG A 61 8.01 -4.95 -15.93
N GLN A 62 7.48 -4.25 -14.94
CA GLN A 62 8.24 -3.45 -14.01
C GLN A 62 7.99 -3.92 -12.58
N ALA A 63 8.98 -3.71 -11.72
CA ALA A 63 8.92 -4.06 -10.32
C ALA A 63 9.31 -2.85 -9.48
N VAL A 64 8.52 -2.54 -8.45
CA VAL A 64 8.76 -1.46 -7.50
C VAL A 64 8.86 -2.07 -6.11
N ALA A 65 9.98 -1.83 -5.45
CA ALA A 65 10.30 -2.45 -4.18
C ALA A 65 10.63 -1.39 -3.13
N GLY A 66 10.53 -1.75 -1.85
CA GLY A 66 10.98 -0.90 -0.75
C GLY A 66 10.21 -1.16 0.54
N ARG A 67 10.67 -0.54 1.63
CA ARG A 67 10.10 -0.74 2.98
C ARG A 67 8.60 -0.37 3.04
N PRO A 68 7.84 -0.94 4.00
CA PRO A 68 6.48 -0.45 4.28
C PRO A 68 6.45 1.05 4.54
N GLY A 69 5.32 1.70 4.22
CA GLY A 69 5.09 3.10 4.56
C GLY A 69 5.77 4.17 3.70
N ILE A 70 6.70 3.82 2.79
CA ILE A 70 7.48 4.81 2.01
C ILE A 70 6.76 5.41 0.78
N GLY A 71 5.49 5.06 0.54
CA GLY A 71 4.69 5.62 -0.56
C GLY A 71 4.70 4.86 -1.90
N LYS A 72 5.02 3.55 -1.92
CA LYS A 72 5.01 2.73 -3.15
C LYS A 72 3.66 2.75 -3.89
N ASN A 73 2.56 2.50 -3.18
CA ASN A 73 1.22 2.46 -3.80
C ASN A 73 0.82 3.85 -4.32
N THR A 74 1.20 4.92 -3.60
CA THR A 74 0.96 6.30 -4.05
C THR A 74 1.72 6.61 -5.34
N LEU A 75 2.98 6.16 -5.46
CA LEU A 75 3.74 6.26 -6.72
C LEU A 75 3.02 5.53 -7.86
N VAL A 76 2.53 4.31 -7.63
CA VAL A 76 1.83 3.56 -8.68
C VAL A 76 0.50 4.20 -9.08
N GLU A 77 -0.25 4.77 -8.13
CA GLU A 77 -1.46 5.53 -8.49
C GLU A 77 -1.14 6.81 -9.29
N ALA A 78 -0.01 7.48 -9.01
CA ALA A 78 0.47 8.58 -9.86
C ALA A 78 0.84 8.09 -11.27
N VAL A 79 1.56 6.97 -11.40
CA VAL A 79 1.87 6.35 -12.70
C VAL A 79 0.58 6.00 -13.46
N LYS A 80 -0.40 5.42 -12.77
CA LYS A 80 -1.71 5.07 -13.35
C LYS A 80 -2.48 6.29 -13.83
N ALA A 81 -2.36 7.44 -13.15
CA ALA A 81 -3.01 8.67 -13.58
C ALA A 81 -2.34 9.26 -14.83
N GLU A 82 -1.02 9.40 -14.82
CA GLU A 82 -0.25 9.91 -15.95
C GLU A 82 -0.36 9.00 -17.18
N ALA A 83 -0.29 7.68 -17.00
CA ALA A 83 -0.49 6.72 -18.08
C ALA A 83 -1.89 6.85 -18.70
N ARG A 84 -2.92 7.10 -17.89
CA ARG A 84 -4.27 7.34 -18.41
C ARG A 84 -4.33 8.61 -19.27
N ASP A 85 -3.67 9.68 -18.83
CA ASP A 85 -3.56 10.93 -19.61
C ASP A 85 -2.76 10.75 -20.90
N ALA A 86 -1.79 9.83 -20.90
CA ALA A 86 -1.04 9.43 -22.09
C ALA A 86 -1.81 8.47 -23.03
N GLY A 87 -3.04 8.06 -22.71
CA GLY A 87 -3.88 7.20 -23.56
C GLY A 87 -3.80 5.70 -23.26
N TYR A 88 -3.26 5.29 -22.10
CA TYR A 88 -3.30 3.91 -21.64
C TYR A 88 -4.61 3.62 -20.90
N TRP A 89 -5.12 2.40 -21.06
CA TRP A 89 -6.27 1.93 -20.29
C TRP A 89 -5.80 1.26 -19.02
N VAL A 90 -6.30 1.70 -17.87
CA VAL A 90 -5.70 1.34 -16.59
C VAL A 90 -6.71 0.58 -15.73
N ALA A 91 -6.31 -0.58 -15.21
CA ALA A 91 -7.16 -1.33 -14.30
C ALA A 91 -7.48 -0.51 -13.03
N PRO A 92 -8.75 -0.44 -12.62
CA PRO A 92 -9.16 0.41 -11.50
C PRO A 92 -8.63 -0.11 -10.15
N LYS A 93 -8.55 -1.43 -9.98
CA LYS A 93 -8.10 -2.09 -8.76
C LYS A 93 -6.78 -2.82 -8.97
N SER A 94 -5.98 -2.90 -7.92
CA SER A 94 -4.81 -3.78 -7.90
C SER A 94 -5.20 -5.25 -7.82
N ILE A 95 -4.42 -6.10 -8.45
CA ILE A 95 -4.48 -7.56 -8.40
C ILE A 95 -3.65 -8.03 -7.19
N ALA A 96 -4.24 -8.73 -6.24
CA ALA A 96 -3.54 -9.18 -5.04
C ALA A 96 -2.82 -10.52 -5.30
N LEU A 97 -1.50 -10.55 -5.11
CA LEU A 97 -0.72 -11.79 -5.13
C LEU A 97 -0.87 -12.49 -3.77
N THR A 98 -1.97 -13.22 -3.59
CA THR A 98 -2.21 -14.00 -2.36
C THR A 98 -1.46 -15.33 -2.40
N PRO A 99 -0.96 -15.84 -1.27
CA PRO A 99 -0.19 -17.08 -1.23
C PRO A 99 -1.02 -18.35 -1.50
N GLU A 100 -2.28 -18.38 -1.08
CA GLU A 100 -3.19 -19.53 -1.20
C GLU A 100 -3.68 -19.77 -2.64
N ALA A 101 -3.77 -18.71 -3.43
CA ALA A 101 -4.28 -18.75 -4.80
C ALA A 101 -3.37 -19.55 -5.74
N GLY A 102 -3.91 -20.36 -6.64
CA GLY A 102 -3.16 -21.03 -7.69
C GLY A 102 -2.65 -20.07 -8.77
N SER A 103 -1.86 -20.59 -9.73
CA SER A 103 -1.48 -19.83 -10.94
C SER A 103 -2.70 -19.51 -11.82
N LEU A 104 -3.72 -20.37 -11.83
CA LEU A 104 -5.00 -20.14 -12.51
C LEU A 104 -5.74 -18.94 -11.94
N ASP A 105 -5.70 -18.76 -10.63
CA ASP A 105 -6.35 -17.63 -9.98
C ASP A 105 -5.69 -16.32 -10.40
N LEU A 106 -4.35 -16.30 -10.47
CA LEU A 106 -3.62 -15.13 -10.98
C LEU A 106 -3.99 -14.85 -12.45
N LEU A 107 -4.07 -15.88 -13.30
CA LEU A 107 -4.49 -15.72 -14.68
C LEU A 107 -5.92 -15.14 -14.76
N GLY A 108 -6.86 -15.67 -13.99
CA GLY A 108 -8.24 -15.18 -13.92
C GLY A 108 -8.35 -13.74 -13.40
N GLN A 109 -7.50 -13.36 -12.45
CA GLN A 109 -7.40 -11.98 -11.97
C GLN A 109 -6.79 -11.04 -13.02
N VAL A 110 -5.80 -11.47 -13.79
CA VAL A 110 -5.25 -10.71 -14.92
C VAL A 110 -6.33 -10.48 -15.98
N HIS A 111 -7.06 -11.52 -16.36
CA HIS A 111 -8.24 -11.40 -17.24
C HIS A 111 -9.25 -10.39 -16.72
N SER A 112 -9.63 -10.52 -15.44
CA SER A 112 -10.57 -9.60 -14.79
C SER A 112 -10.07 -8.16 -14.79
N GLY A 113 -8.75 -7.96 -14.62
CA GLY A 113 -8.10 -6.66 -14.65
C GLY A 113 -8.13 -6.01 -16.03
N VAL A 114 -7.78 -6.77 -17.08
CA VAL A 114 -7.83 -6.26 -18.47
C VAL A 114 -9.27 -5.97 -18.88
N TYR A 115 -10.20 -6.88 -18.62
CA TYR A 115 -11.63 -6.66 -18.88
C TYR A 115 -12.17 -5.43 -18.14
N GLY A 116 -11.80 -5.26 -16.87
CA GLY A 116 -12.16 -4.08 -16.09
C GLY A 116 -11.58 -2.77 -16.65
N ALA A 117 -10.34 -2.79 -17.18
CA ALA A 117 -9.74 -1.63 -17.82
C ALA A 117 -10.46 -1.25 -19.13
N VAL A 118 -10.80 -2.25 -19.96
CA VAL A 118 -11.53 -2.08 -21.22
C VAL A 118 -12.90 -1.47 -20.97
N THR A 119 -13.69 -2.08 -20.10
CA THR A 119 -15.06 -1.62 -19.80
C THR A 119 -15.11 -0.26 -19.10
N ALA A 120 -14.09 0.09 -18.31
CA ALA A 120 -14.00 1.40 -17.69
C ALA A 120 -13.60 2.52 -18.68
N SER A 121 -12.89 2.18 -19.75
CA SER A 121 -12.30 3.17 -20.68
C SER A 121 -13.06 3.30 -22.00
N CYS A 122 -13.84 2.29 -22.37
CA CYS A 122 -14.65 2.28 -23.59
C CYS A 122 -16.14 2.21 -23.24
N ALA A 123 -16.84 3.35 -23.38
CA ALA A 123 -18.26 3.48 -23.04
C ALA A 123 -19.19 2.52 -23.81
N ASN A 124 -18.77 2.11 -25.03
CA ASN A 124 -19.51 1.19 -25.89
C ASN A 124 -18.81 -0.17 -26.03
N ALA A 125 -18.02 -0.58 -25.02
CA ALA A 125 -17.33 -1.88 -25.02
C ALA A 125 -18.34 -3.02 -25.23
N SER A 126 -18.43 -3.52 -26.46
CA SER A 126 -19.43 -4.47 -26.92
C SER A 126 -18.89 -5.28 -28.10
N GLY A 127 -19.55 -6.39 -28.43
CA GLY A 127 -19.15 -7.28 -29.50
C GLY A 127 -18.48 -8.57 -29.00
N PRO A 128 -18.18 -9.49 -29.93
CA PRO A 128 -17.90 -10.90 -29.61
C PRO A 128 -16.67 -11.09 -28.73
N VAL A 129 -15.64 -10.25 -28.89
CA VAL A 129 -14.41 -10.30 -28.08
C VAL A 129 -14.68 -9.93 -26.63
N VAL A 130 -15.42 -8.83 -26.40
CA VAL A 130 -15.74 -8.32 -25.07
C VAL A 130 -16.71 -9.28 -24.36
N GLU A 131 -17.71 -9.79 -25.08
CA GLU A 131 -18.68 -10.76 -24.56
C GLU A 131 -18.01 -12.09 -24.17
N THR A 132 -17.11 -12.61 -25.00
CA THR A 132 -16.34 -13.83 -24.68
C THR A 132 -15.48 -13.62 -23.42
N ALA A 133 -14.82 -12.47 -23.31
CA ALA A 133 -14.06 -12.13 -22.11
C ALA A 133 -14.95 -11.99 -20.87
N GLN A 134 -16.14 -11.38 -21.01
CA GLN A 134 -17.12 -11.25 -19.93
C GLN A 134 -17.59 -12.62 -19.45
N GLN A 135 -17.92 -13.54 -20.36
CA GLN A 135 -18.34 -14.90 -20.03
C GLN A 135 -17.25 -15.63 -19.23
N LEU A 136 -15.98 -15.56 -19.68
CA LEU A 136 -14.85 -16.17 -19.01
C LEU A 136 -14.56 -15.56 -17.62
N VAL A 137 -14.63 -14.23 -17.50
CA VAL A 137 -14.47 -13.54 -16.21
C VAL A 137 -15.60 -13.88 -15.25
N THR A 138 -16.84 -13.99 -15.76
CA THR A 138 -18.02 -14.32 -14.94
C THR A 138 -17.96 -15.77 -14.46
N SER A 139 -17.59 -16.72 -15.33
CA SER A 139 -17.43 -18.12 -14.95
C SER A 139 -16.33 -18.28 -13.89
N PHE A 140 -15.20 -17.60 -14.05
CA PHE A 140 -14.12 -17.56 -13.05
C PHE A 140 -14.60 -16.99 -11.72
N ARG A 141 -15.33 -15.87 -11.70
CA ARG A 141 -15.83 -15.28 -10.44
C ARG A 141 -16.86 -16.17 -9.73
N LEU A 142 -17.65 -16.94 -10.48
CA LEU A 142 -18.67 -17.85 -9.92
C LEU A 142 -18.06 -19.13 -9.33
N HIS A 143 -16.94 -19.62 -9.87
CA HIS A 143 -16.35 -20.92 -9.48
C HIS A 143 -15.01 -20.80 -8.74
N GLY A 144 -14.26 -19.71 -8.93
CA GLY A 144 -12.98 -19.42 -8.30
C GLY A 144 -13.17 -18.53 -7.08
N GLY A 145 -13.24 -19.14 -5.90
CA GLY A 145 -13.42 -18.47 -4.61
C GLY A 145 -12.33 -17.43 -4.31
N GLY A 146 -12.58 -16.16 -4.63
CA GLY A 146 -11.67 -15.05 -4.34
C GLY A 146 -12.30 -13.67 -4.16
N LEU A 147 -13.63 -13.54 -4.26
CA LEU A 147 -14.34 -12.30 -3.96
C LEU A 147 -15.39 -12.57 -2.90
N THR A 148 -15.14 -12.10 -1.68
CA THR A 148 -16.22 -11.74 -0.76
C THR A 148 -17.07 -10.69 -1.46
N VAL A 149 -18.17 -11.14 -2.07
CA VAL A 149 -19.23 -10.26 -2.58
C VAL A 149 -19.85 -9.63 -1.35
N GLY A 150 -19.39 -8.41 -1.04
CA GLY A 150 -20.15 -7.49 -0.20
C GLY A 150 -21.52 -7.32 -0.85
N ALA A 151 -22.54 -7.80 -0.15
CA ALA A 151 -23.93 -7.60 -0.49
C ALA A 151 -24.21 -6.10 -0.62
N LEU A 152 -24.70 -5.64 -1.78
CA LEU A 152 -25.63 -4.52 -1.97
C LEU A 152 -25.85 -4.24 -3.46
N GLY A 153 -27.08 -4.41 -3.93
CA GLY A 153 -27.53 -3.85 -5.21
C GLY A 153 -28.55 -4.70 -5.95
N PHE A 154 -29.82 -4.62 -5.53
CA PHE A 154 -30.96 -5.03 -6.34
C PHE A 154 -31.02 -4.24 -7.66
N SER A 155 -31.20 -4.93 -8.79
CA SER A 155 -32.04 -4.44 -9.88
C SER A 155 -32.61 -5.65 -10.64
N GLY A 156 -33.93 -5.82 -10.54
CA GLY A 156 -34.67 -6.85 -11.24
C GLY A 156 -34.64 -6.66 -12.75
N GLY A 157 -34.47 -7.77 -13.46
CA GLY A 157 -34.50 -7.85 -14.92
C GLY A 157 -34.19 -9.28 -15.33
N GLY A 158 -35.22 -10.13 -15.40
CA GLY A 158 -35.08 -11.51 -15.80
C GLY A 158 -34.70 -11.64 -17.27
N SER A 159 -33.47 -12.09 -17.53
CA SER A 159 -33.09 -12.74 -18.77
C SER A 159 -32.51 -14.10 -18.41
N ARG A 160 -33.20 -15.18 -18.80
CA ARG A 160 -32.67 -16.54 -18.74
C ARG A 160 -31.63 -16.69 -19.86
N SER A 161 -30.37 -16.41 -19.56
CA SER A 161 -29.27 -17.00 -20.31
C SER A 161 -29.00 -18.39 -19.73
N GLU A 162 -29.23 -19.44 -20.51
CA GLU A 162 -28.69 -20.77 -20.21
C GLU A 162 -27.17 -20.68 -20.17
N GLY A 163 -26.62 -20.48 -18.98
CA GLY A 163 -25.19 -20.44 -18.75
C GLY A 163 -24.64 -21.86 -18.93
N VAL A 164 -24.08 -22.15 -20.10
CA VAL A 164 -23.22 -23.32 -20.28
C VAL A 164 -22.08 -23.19 -19.27
N SER A 165 -22.10 -24.05 -18.25
CA SER A 165 -21.09 -24.09 -17.20
C SER A 165 -19.77 -24.53 -17.81
N GLN A 166 -18.87 -23.58 -18.06
CA GLN A 166 -17.51 -23.91 -18.47
C GLN A 166 -16.66 -24.20 -17.23
N PRO A 167 -16.00 -25.37 -17.17
CA PRO A 167 -15.13 -25.71 -16.06
C PRO A 167 -13.91 -24.77 -15.99
N PRO A 168 -13.22 -24.66 -14.83
CA PRO A 168 -12.01 -23.85 -14.67
C PRO A 168 -10.89 -24.13 -15.70
N SER A 169 -10.90 -25.32 -16.32
CA SER A 169 -10.00 -25.68 -17.43
C SER A 169 -10.22 -24.85 -18.71
N ALA A 170 -11.38 -24.21 -18.89
CA ALA A 170 -11.60 -23.27 -19.99
C ALA A 170 -10.64 -22.08 -19.90
N LEU A 171 -10.24 -21.66 -18.68
CA LEU A 171 -9.26 -20.60 -18.50
C LEU A 171 -7.84 -21.02 -18.93
N LEU A 172 -7.52 -22.32 -18.83
CA LEU A 172 -6.26 -22.87 -19.34
C LEU A 172 -6.22 -22.98 -20.86
N LEU A 173 -7.35 -23.38 -21.46
CA LEU A 173 -7.43 -23.67 -22.88
C LEU A 173 -7.67 -22.40 -23.71
N ASP A 174 -8.64 -21.57 -23.29
CA ASP A 174 -9.07 -20.38 -24.02
C ASP A 174 -8.54 -19.07 -23.42
N GLY A 175 -8.10 -19.06 -22.17
CA GLY A 175 -7.65 -17.84 -21.49
C GLY A 175 -6.61 -17.04 -22.28
N PRO A 176 -5.45 -17.61 -22.65
CA PRO A 176 -4.44 -16.88 -23.41
C PRO A 176 -4.97 -16.24 -24.70
N ARG A 177 -5.81 -16.97 -25.45
CA ARG A 177 -6.43 -16.49 -26.69
C ARG A 177 -7.42 -15.36 -26.43
N VAL A 178 -8.30 -15.51 -25.44
CA VAL A 178 -9.29 -14.50 -25.07
C VAL A 178 -8.61 -13.24 -24.56
N LEU A 179 -7.56 -13.37 -23.76
CA LEU A 179 -6.77 -12.24 -23.26
C LEU A 179 -6.06 -11.50 -24.39
N HIS A 180 -5.43 -12.24 -25.31
CA HIS A 180 -4.78 -11.67 -26.49
C HIS A 180 -5.78 -10.90 -27.36
N ASN A 181 -6.94 -11.49 -27.66
CA ASN A 181 -7.99 -10.83 -28.45
C ASN A 181 -8.53 -9.58 -27.75
N LEU A 182 -8.70 -9.62 -26.43
CA LEU A 182 -9.17 -8.48 -25.66
C LEU A 182 -8.15 -7.32 -25.64
N LEU A 183 -6.86 -7.63 -25.54
CA LEU A 183 -5.78 -6.64 -25.69
C LEU A 183 -5.76 -6.06 -27.12
N GLY A 184 -5.86 -6.91 -28.14
CA GLY A 184 -5.96 -6.47 -29.53
C GLY A 184 -7.17 -5.56 -29.78
N HIS A 185 -8.33 -5.88 -29.17
CA HIS A 185 -9.50 -5.01 -29.19
C HIS A 185 -9.21 -3.66 -28.53
N ALA A 186 -8.56 -3.63 -27.35
CA ALA A 186 -8.21 -2.37 -26.70
C ALA A 186 -7.31 -1.49 -27.59
N LEU A 187 -6.28 -2.07 -28.20
CA LEU A 187 -5.39 -1.36 -29.12
C LEU A 187 -6.13 -0.84 -30.36
N ALA A 188 -7.01 -1.66 -30.95
CA ALA A 188 -7.84 -1.26 -32.10
C ALA A 188 -8.84 -0.14 -31.77
N GLN A 189 -9.27 -0.03 -30.51
CA GLN A 189 -10.11 1.05 -30.00
C GLN A 189 -9.30 2.30 -29.59
N GLY A 190 -7.99 2.34 -29.88
CA GLY A 190 -7.13 3.50 -29.67
C GLY A 190 -6.39 3.54 -28.33
N ALA A 191 -6.45 2.48 -27.52
CA ALA A 191 -5.58 2.39 -26.36
C ALA A 191 -4.11 2.25 -26.80
N ARG A 192 -3.19 2.91 -26.11
CA ARG A 192 -1.74 2.64 -26.30
C ARG A 192 -1.28 1.34 -25.64
N GLY A 193 -2.12 0.78 -24.77
CA GLY A 193 -1.86 -0.42 -24.00
C GLY A 193 -2.73 -0.47 -22.75
N VAL A 194 -2.71 -1.60 -22.05
CA VAL A 194 -3.43 -1.83 -20.80
C VAL A 194 -2.44 -1.95 -19.65
N LEU A 195 -2.61 -1.15 -18.58
CA LEU A 195 -1.76 -1.14 -17.40
C LEU A 195 -2.43 -1.84 -16.21
N LEU A 196 -1.77 -2.87 -15.70
CA LEU A 196 -2.14 -3.61 -14.49
C LEU A 196 -1.16 -3.35 -13.34
N HIS A 197 -1.69 -3.34 -12.12
CA HIS A 197 -0.94 -3.22 -10.89
C HIS A 197 -1.12 -4.50 -10.06
N LEU A 198 -0.05 -5.25 -9.85
CA LEU A 198 0.01 -6.44 -8.99
C LEU A 198 0.61 -6.02 -7.65
N ASN A 199 -0.09 -6.30 -6.55
CA ASN A 199 0.24 -5.80 -5.23
C ASN A 199 0.16 -6.90 -4.16
N ASN A 200 0.35 -6.52 -2.90
CA ASN A 200 0.30 -7.37 -1.71
C ASN A 200 1.55 -8.24 -1.49
N LEU A 201 2.64 -8.00 -2.22
CA LEU A 201 3.93 -8.59 -1.87
C LEU A 201 4.55 -7.93 -0.62
N GLU A 202 3.93 -6.90 -0.03
CA GLU A 202 4.35 -6.34 1.26
C GLU A 202 3.99 -7.21 2.47
N ASN A 203 2.97 -8.08 2.36
CA ASN A 203 2.41 -8.82 3.49
C ASN A 203 2.75 -10.32 3.45
N ILE A 204 3.76 -10.71 2.69
CA ILE A 204 4.05 -12.11 2.42
C ILE A 204 5.37 -12.55 3.04
N SER A 205 5.37 -13.76 3.61
CA SER A 205 6.59 -14.40 4.10
C SER A 205 7.55 -14.73 2.95
N THR A 206 8.80 -15.07 3.27
CA THR A 206 9.78 -15.53 2.26
C THR A 206 9.28 -16.75 1.48
N GLU A 207 8.55 -17.66 2.12
CA GLU A 207 7.92 -18.81 1.45
C GLU A 207 6.82 -18.37 0.49
N HIS A 208 6.01 -17.39 0.89
CA HIS A 208 4.96 -16.84 0.05
C HIS A 208 5.53 -16.07 -1.15
N ALA A 209 6.65 -15.35 -0.99
CA ALA A 209 7.34 -14.69 -2.10
C ALA A 209 7.88 -15.70 -3.11
N ARG A 210 8.36 -16.87 -2.64
CA ARG A 210 8.73 -18.00 -3.49
C ARG A 210 7.54 -18.54 -4.29
N LYS A 211 6.38 -18.73 -3.64
CA LYS A 211 5.14 -19.14 -4.31
C LYS A 211 4.68 -18.10 -5.34
N ALA A 212 4.81 -16.80 -5.04
CA ALA A 212 4.51 -15.74 -5.98
C ALA A 212 5.42 -15.80 -7.23
N ALA A 213 6.73 -16.09 -7.05
CA ALA A 213 7.65 -16.32 -8.17
C ALA A 213 7.20 -17.50 -9.04
N ASP A 214 6.78 -18.60 -8.42
CA ASP A 214 6.30 -19.80 -9.13
C ASP A 214 5.03 -19.50 -9.94
N LYS A 215 4.12 -18.68 -9.40
CA LYS A 215 2.91 -18.20 -10.11
C LYS A 215 3.26 -17.32 -11.29
N LEU A 216 4.11 -16.31 -11.10
CA LEU A 216 4.56 -15.41 -12.18
C LEU A 216 5.22 -16.18 -13.32
N ARG A 217 6.03 -17.19 -12.99
CA ARG A 217 6.63 -18.10 -13.99
C ARG A 217 5.55 -18.87 -14.76
N ALA A 218 4.57 -19.43 -14.07
CA ALA A 218 3.52 -20.24 -14.70
C ALA A 218 2.60 -19.43 -15.63
N VAL A 219 2.29 -18.18 -15.28
CA VAL A 219 1.44 -17.30 -16.11
C VAL A 219 2.22 -16.48 -17.14
N ARG A 220 3.56 -16.60 -17.18
CA ARG A 220 4.43 -15.77 -18.01
C ARG A 220 4.00 -15.79 -19.47
N ASP A 221 4.03 -16.97 -20.08
CA ASP A 221 3.78 -17.15 -21.51
C ASP A 221 2.29 -17.06 -21.84
N GLN A 222 1.41 -17.32 -20.86
CA GLN A 222 -0.03 -17.28 -21.02
C GLN A 222 -0.61 -15.86 -21.00
N ALA A 223 0.05 -14.92 -20.31
CA ALA A 223 -0.49 -13.58 -20.11
C ALA A 223 0.60 -12.51 -20.04
N LEU A 224 1.63 -12.72 -19.23
CA LEU A 224 2.58 -11.65 -18.91
C LEU A 224 3.55 -11.32 -20.03
N VAL A 225 3.49 -11.91 -21.23
CA VAL A 225 4.30 -11.49 -22.39
C VAL A 225 3.46 -11.02 -23.56
N LEU A 226 2.14 -10.96 -23.39
CA LEU A 226 1.23 -10.50 -24.45
C LEU A 226 1.48 -9.03 -24.79
N GLU A 227 1.35 -8.73 -26.08
CA GLU A 227 1.48 -7.39 -26.64
C GLU A 227 0.44 -6.44 -26.05
N GLY A 228 0.83 -5.18 -25.82
CA GLY A 228 -0.04 -4.16 -25.25
C GLY A 228 -0.32 -4.31 -23.76
N LEU A 229 0.22 -5.32 -23.07
CA LEU A 229 0.06 -5.48 -21.63
C LEU A 229 1.25 -4.90 -20.85
N HIS A 230 0.96 -3.95 -19.96
CA HIS A 230 1.92 -3.38 -19.02
C HIS A 230 1.58 -3.82 -17.59
N VAL A 231 2.59 -4.21 -16.83
CA VAL A 231 2.45 -4.75 -15.48
C VAL A 231 3.45 -4.08 -14.55
N ILE A 232 2.96 -3.59 -13.42
CA ILE A 232 3.79 -3.13 -12.29
C ILE A 232 3.54 -4.05 -11.11
N VAL A 233 4.59 -4.68 -10.61
CA VAL A 233 4.57 -5.50 -9.38
C VAL A 233 5.11 -4.66 -8.21
N VAL A 234 4.41 -4.64 -7.08
CA VAL A 234 4.77 -3.84 -5.89
C VAL A 234 4.88 -4.69 -4.64
N GLY A 235 5.88 -4.41 -3.79
CA GLY A 235 6.06 -5.07 -2.49
C GLY A 235 7.26 -4.62 -1.67
N THR A 236 7.63 -5.42 -0.66
CA THR A 236 8.91 -5.24 0.05
C THR A 236 10.09 -5.60 -0.86
N THR A 237 11.27 -5.05 -0.58
CA THR A 237 12.49 -5.33 -1.36
C THR A 237 12.74 -6.82 -1.51
N ASP A 238 12.75 -7.56 -0.41
CA ASP A 238 13.05 -9.00 -0.41
C ASP A 238 11.97 -9.81 -1.14
N ALA A 239 10.69 -9.47 -0.94
CA ALA A 239 9.58 -10.18 -1.57
C ALA A 239 9.56 -9.95 -3.08
N VAL A 240 9.74 -8.70 -3.53
CA VAL A 240 9.78 -8.36 -4.96
C VAL A 240 10.99 -9.00 -5.63
N CYS A 241 12.19 -8.85 -5.06
CA CYS A 241 13.40 -9.46 -5.61
C CYS A 241 13.23 -10.98 -5.70
N THR A 242 12.67 -11.63 -4.68
CA THR A 242 12.38 -13.07 -4.72
C THR A 242 11.35 -13.40 -5.80
N ALA A 243 10.27 -12.63 -5.92
CA ALA A 243 9.20 -12.87 -6.89
C ALA A 243 9.68 -12.76 -8.35
N VAL A 244 10.51 -11.76 -8.67
CA VAL A 244 10.84 -11.43 -10.07
C VAL A 244 12.23 -11.92 -10.50
N LEU A 245 13.17 -12.11 -9.58
CA LEU A 245 14.55 -12.50 -9.92
C LEU A 245 14.86 -13.99 -9.74
N ARG A 246 14.02 -14.73 -9.01
CA ARG A 246 14.27 -16.16 -8.68
C ARG A 246 14.35 -17.04 -9.92
N HIS A 247 13.42 -16.88 -10.86
CA HIS A 247 13.34 -17.71 -12.06
C HIS A 247 13.94 -16.96 -13.24
N PRO A 248 14.94 -17.52 -13.97
CA PRO A 248 15.52 -16.88 -15.14
C PRO A 248 14.49 -16.45 -16.19
N GLN A 249 13.43 -17.26 -16.35
CA GLN A 249 12.33 -17.00 -17.29
C GLN A 249 11.53 -15.74 -16.96
N VAL A 250 11.37 -15.41 -15.68
CA VAL A 250 10.66 -14.21 -15.22
C VAL A 250 11.62 -13.02 -15.22
N ARG A 251 12.85 -13.24 -14.76
CA ARG A 251 13.91 -12.22 -14.76
C ARG A 251 14.23 -11.68 -16.15
N SER A 252 14.09 -12.49 -17.21
CA SER A 252 14.35 -12.05 -18.58
C SER A 252 13.29 -11.09 -19.14
N VAL A 253 12.09 -11.03 -18.54
CA VAL A 253 11.00 -10.18 -19.01
C VAL A 253 10.73 -9.00 -18.07
N PHE A 254 11.03 -9.13 -16.78
CA PHE A 254 10.93 -8.04 -15.83
C PHE A 254 12.18 -7.16 -15.87
N SER A 255 11.98 -5.85 -15.82
CA SER A 255 13.07 -4.91 -15.55
C SER A 255 13.64 -5.12 -14.15
N GLU A 256 14.89 -4.70 -13.94
CA GLU A 256 15.48 -4.64 -12.61
C GLU A 256 14.56 -3.87 -11.64
N PRO A 257 14.30 -4.41 -10.43
CA PRO A 257 13.43 -3.77 -9.44
C PRO A 257 13.88 -2.35 -9.11
N LEU A 258 12.96 -1.40 -9.22
CA LEU A 258 13.15 -0.04 -8.72
C LEU A 258 12.96 -0.04 -7.21
N VAL A 259 14.07 -0.10 -6.47
CA VAL A 259 14.05 -0.01 -5.01
C VAL A 259 13.92 1.45 -4.59
N LEU A 260 12.88 1.75 -3.81
CA LEU A 260 12.60 3.08 -3.29
C LEU A 260 13.25 3.26 -1.92
N ASP A 261 13.99 4.35 -1.76
CA ASP A 261 14.44 4.85 -0.46
C ASP A 261 13.30 5.56 0.28
N SER A 262 13.44 5.87 1.56
CA SER A 262 12.50 6.75 2.27
C SER A 262 12.51 8.16 1.66
N LEU A 263 11.38 8.89 1.73
CA LEU A 263 11.40 10.33 1.43
C LEU A 263 12.33 11.05 2.40
N SER A 264 13.12 12.01 1.93
CA SER A 264 13.91 12.88 2.79
C SER A 264 13.04 13.73 3.70
N LEU A 265 13.60 14.22 4.82
CA LEU A 265 12.88 15.09 5.75
C LEU A 265 12.29 16.32 5.05
N LEU A 266 13.06 16.95 4.15
CA LEU A 266 12.59 18.11 3.36
C LEU A 266 11.38 17.76 2.48
N GLU A 267 11.35 16.57 1.88
CA GLU A 267 10.20 16.11 1.09
C GLU A 267 8.98 15.82 1.97
N VAL A 268 9.19 15.36 3.20
CA VAL A 268 8.12 15.15 4.19
C VAL A 268 7.53 16.48 4.65
N GLU A 269 8.37 17.47 4.95
CA GLU A 269 7.93 18.82 5.31
C GLU A 269 7.13 19.46 4.15
N HIS A 270 7.63 19.36 2.93
CA HIS A 270 6.91 19.83 1.74
C HIS A 270 5.59 19.08 1.51
N LEU A 271 5.56 17.77 1.75
CA LEU A 271 4.32 16.98 1.69
C LEU A 271 3.29 17.48 2.70
N LEU A 272 3.71 17.72 3.96
CA LEU A 272 2.82 18.24 4.99
C LEU A 272 2.33 19.64 4.62
N GLN A 273 3.22 20.53 4.20
CA GLN A 273 2.86 21.88 3.77
C GLN A 273 1.77 21.88 2.70
N LYS A 274 1.94 21.09 1.63
CA LYS A 274 0.91 20.95 0.59
C LYS A 274 -0.43 20.44 1.12
N ARG A 275 -0.41 19.52 2.09
CA ARG A 275 -1.63 18.99 2.69
C ARG A 275 -2.32 20.04 3.57
N TYR A 276 -1.56 20.81 4.33
CA TYR A 276 -2.09 21.94 5.10
C TYR A 276 -2.77 22.95 4.17
N GLU A 277 -2.09 23.40 3.12
CA GLU A 277 -2.63 24.33 2.11
C GLU A 277 -3.91 23.79 1.48
N ALA A 278 -3.91 22.53 1.03
CA ALA A 278 -5.07 21.93 0.39
C ALA A 278 -6.24 21.67 1.34
N LEU A 279 -6.03 21.71 2.66
CA LEU A 279 -7.06 21.49 3.67
C LEU A 279 -7.51 22.78 4.36
N GLN A 280 -6.90 23.91 4.06
CA GLN A 280 -7.23 25.19 4.67
C GLN A 280 -8.69 25.59 4.42
N LEU A 281 -9.39 26.03 5.47
CA LEU A 281 -10.77 26.51 5.39
C LEU A 281 -10.84 27.97 4.93
N ASP A 282 -10.02 28.82 5.55
CA ASP A 282 -9.88 30.23 5.19
C ASP A 282 -8.45 30.53 4.77
N ALA A 283 -8.28 30.87 3.49
CA ALA A 283 -7.00 31.21 2.86
C ALA A 283 -6.41 32.53 3.38
N GLY A 284 -7.23 33.43 3.94
CA GLY A 284 -6.78 34.69 4.54
C GLY A 284 -6.41 34.58 6.02
N GLY A 285 -6.78 33.47 6.68
CA GLY A 285 -6.52 33.24 8.09
C GLY A 285 -5.11 32.70 8.37
N PRO A 286 -4.59 32.86 9.61
CA PRO A 286 -3.35 32.21 10.00
C PRO A 286 -3.47 30.69 9.85
N GLN A 287 -2.39 30.08 9.39
CA GLN A 287 -2.26 28.62 9.24
C GLN A 287 -1.23 28.11 10.25
N PRO A 288 -1.56 28.07 11.56
CA PRO A 288 -0.63 27.50 12.53
C PRO A 288 -0.44 26.02 12.19
N ALA A 289 0.82 25.61 12.05
CA ALA A 289 1.14 24.19 12.00
C ALA A 289 0.61 23.54 13.29
N SER A 290 -0.04 22.37 13.18
CA SER A 290 -0.61 21.72 14.37
C SER A 290 0.46 21.19 15.33
N VAL A 291 1.69 21.02 14.85
CA VAL A 291 2.87 20.61 15.64
C VAL A 291 4.10 21.39 15.18
N ASP A 292 5.08 21.52 16.07
CA ASP A 292 6.37 22.13 15.77
C ASP A 292 7.19 21.29 14.77
N ALA A 293 8.02 21.96 13.95
CA ALA A 293 8.90 21.28 12.98
C ALA A 293 9.87 20.29 13.64
N ALA A 294 10.36 20.61 14.85
CA ALA A 294 11.23 19.72 15.62
C ALA A 294 10.55 18.37 15.94
N VAL A 295 9.23 18.37 16.19
CA VAL A 295 8.44 17.15 16.43
C VAL A 295 8.41 16.29 15.18
N ILE A 296 8.22 16.90 14.00
CA ILE A 296 8.25 16.19 12.72
C ILE A 296 9.62 15.55 12.49
N GLN A 297 10.71 16.29 12.73
CA GLN A 297 12.07 15.78 12.58
C GLN A 297 12.34 14.58 13.50
N GLU A 298 11.93 14.68 14.77
CA GLU A 298 12.16 13.63 15.75
C GLU A 298 11.34 12.37 15.45
N LEU A 299 10.06 12.53 15.15
CA LEU A 299 9.21 11.41 14.73
C LEU A 299 9.72 10.81 13.42
N TYR A 300 10.18 11.61 12.46
CA TYR A 300 10.76 11.09 11.22
C TYR A 300 11.99 10.22 11.48
N GLY A 301 12.90 10.66 12.37
CA GLY A 301 14.06 9.86 12.79
C GLY A 301 13.66 8.58 13.52
N LEU A 302 12.67 8.68 14.40
CA LEU A 302 12.13 7.56 15.17
C LEU A 302 11.43 6.54 14.25
N PHE A 303 10.65 6.95 13.27
CA PHE A 303 10.00 6.02 12.32
C PHE A 303 10.91 5.64 11.14
N ARG A 304 12.12 6.20 11.03
CA ARG A 304 13.11 5.91 9.97
C ARG A 304 12.51 6.03 8.57
N GLY A 305 11.66 7.04 8.37
CA GLY A 305 10.97 7.30 7.11
C GLY A 305 9.79 6.38 6.78
N ASP A 306 9.29 5.56 7.72
CA ASP A 306 7.94 5.00 7.62
C ASP A 306 6.89 6.11 7.82
N LEU A 307 6.49 6.73 6.72
CA LEU A 307 5.54 7.84 6.73
C LEU A 307 4.16 7.41 7.19
N ARG A 308 3.73 6.18 6.88
CA ARG A 308 2.41 5.72 7.28
C ARG A 308 2.29 5.66 8.79
N ALA A 309 3.27 5.04 9.44
CA ALA A 309 3.28 4.92 10.89
C ALA A 309 3.51 6.27 11.59
N MET A 310 4.39 7.10 11.04
CA MET A 310 4.64 8.46 11.56
C MET A 310 3.39 9.35 11.50
N LEU A 311 2.71 9.39 10.35
CA LEU A 311 1.47 10.16 10.18
C LEU A 311 0.35 9.60 11.06
N ARG A 312 0.32 8.27 11.29
CA ARG A 312 -0.62 7.67 12.25
C ARG A 312 -0.40 8.20 13.66
N ALA A 313 0.85 8.20 14.11
CA ALA A 313 1.21 8.68 15.44
C ALA A 313 0.82 10.14 15.60
N LEU A 314 1.11 10.99 14.60
CA LEU A 314 0.67 12.39 14.61
C LEU A 314 -0.86 12.52 14.74
N GLU A 315 -1.63 11.79 13.93
CA GLU A 315 -3.09 11.79 14.00
C GLU A 315 -3.59 11.38 15.40
N ASP A 316 -3.15 10.21 15.87
CA ASP A 316 -3.64 9.62 17.12
C ASP A 316 -3.27 10.49 18.34
N GLY A 317 -2.04 11.01 18.39
CA GLY A 317 -1.58 11.87 19.48
C GLY A 317 -2.31 13.21 19.54
N ILE A 318 -2.56 13.83 18.38
CA ILE A 318 -3.26 15.12 18.32
C ILE A 318 -4.73 14.95 18.69
N VAL A 319 -5.39 13.90 18.16
CA VAL A 319 -6.79 13.60 18.51
C VAL A 319 -6.93 13.35 20.01
N GLU A 320 -6.03 12.58 20.62
CA GLU A 320 -6.07 12.30 22.06
C GLU A 320 -5.86 13.56 22.91
N LEU A 321 -4.93 14.44 22.51
CA LEU A 321 -4.72 15.74 23.16
C LEU A 321 -5.97 16.63 23.06
N LEU A 322 -6.60 16.70 21.89
CA LEU A 322 -7.83 17.47 21.68
C LEU A 322 -9.02 16.91 22.47
N ILE A 323 -9.09 15.59 22.69
CA ILE A 323 -10.09 14.97 23.55
C ILE A 323 -9.84 15.31 25.02
N THR A 324 -8.57 15.32 25.44
CA THR A 324 -8.19 15.60 26.83
C THR A 324 -8.39 17.07 27.18
N ASP A 325 -8.15 17.97 26.21
CA ASP A 325 -8.27 19.43 26.37
C ASP A 325 -9.71 19.95 26.12
N GLN A 326 -10.70 19.16 26.54
CA GLN A 326 -12.15 19.20 26.21
C GLN A 326 -12.91 20.51 26.51
N HIS A 327 -12.23 21.63 26.76
CA HIS A 327 -12.80 22.92 27.13
C HIS A 327 -12.51 24.09 26.18
N GLN A 328 -11.78 23.90 25.08
CA GLN A 328 -11.49 25.03 24.21
C GLN A 328 -12.62 25.26 23.18
N THR A 329 -13.53 26.17 23.52
CA THR A 329 -14.34 26.93 22.55
C THR A 329 -13.45 27.98 21.88
N THR A 330 -12.37 27.53 21.24
CA THR A 330 -11.43 28.40 20.53
C THR A 330 -11.95 28.69 19.12
N ALA A 331 -11.75 29.93 18.68
CA ALA A 331 -12.05 30.30 17.31
C ALA A 331 -11.15 29.49 16.35
N PRO A 332 -11.62 29.18 15.12
CA PRO A 332 -10.79 28.51 14.13
C PRO A 332 -9.44 29.22 13.95
N GLY A 333 -8.34 28.46 14.03
CA GLY A 333 -6.98 29.00 13.83
C GLY A 333 -6.38 29.69 15.05
N SER A 334 -6.98 29.60 16.24
CA SER A 334 -6.45 30.24 17.46
C SER A 334 -5.65 29.30 18.39
N LEU A 335 -5.47 28.02 18.02
CA LEU A 335 -4.63 27.09 18.78
C LEU A 335 -3.15 27.32 18.50
N ALA A 336 -2.35 27.34 19.57
CA ALA A 336 -0.90 27.23 19.46
C ALA A 336 -0.50 25.83 18.95
N PRO A 337 0.66 25.69 18.29
CA PRO A 337 1.21 24.39 17.95
C PRO A 337 1.35 23.49 19.18
N ILE A 338 1.06 22.20 19.03
CA ILE A 338 1.26 21.22 20.08
C ILE A 338 2.75 21.05 20.34
N SER A 339 3.15 21.21 21.61
CA SER A 339 4.53 21.05 22.04
C SER A 339 4.98 19.60 21.96
N ARG A 340 6.30 19.41 21.79
CA ARG A 340 6.96 18.11 21.81
C ARG A 340 6.55 17.28 23.02
N ASP A 341 6.75 17.81 24.23
CA ASP A 341 6.59 17.03 25.46
C ASP A 341 5.15 16.57 25.67
N ALA A 342 4.16 17.42 25.33
CA ALA A 342 2.75 17.07 25.40
C ALA A 342 2.42 15.91 24.45
N LEU A 343 2.87 15.99 23.20
CA LEU A 343 2.63 14.95 22.21
C LEU A 343 3.32 13.64 22.57
N PHE A 344 4.61 13.68 22.91
CA PHE A 344 5.39 12.48 23.21
C PHE A 344 4.91 11.79 24.48
N THR A 345 4.48 12.54 25.51
CA THR A 345 3.87 11.96 26.72
C THR A 345 2.61 11.14 26.38
N VAL A 346 1.73 11.70 25.55
CA VAL A 346 0.50 11.03 25.12
C VAL A 346 0.80 9.82 24.25
N LEU A 347 1.69 9.97 23.27
CA LEU A 347 2.07 8.88 22.37
C LEU A 347 2.75 7.72 23.10
N HIS A 348 3.66 8.02 24.03
CA HIS A 348 4.33 7.02 24.86
C HIS A 348 3.29 6.19 25.63
N ARG A 349 2.39 6.85 26.37
CA ARG A 349 1.34 6.17 27.12
C ARG A 349 0.42 5.34 26.21
N PHE A 350 -0.03 5.92 25.10
CA PHE A 350 -0.94 5.27 24.17
C PHE A 350 -0.32 3.98 23.58
N HIS A 351 0.87 4.08 23.00
CA HIS A 351 1.54 2.93 22.40
C HIS A 351 1.99 1.90 23.43
N GLN A 352 2.36 2.30 24.65
CA GLN A 352 2.68 1.38 25.74
C GLN A 352 1.48 0.51 26.12
N VAL A 353 0.31 1.12 26.32
CA VAL A 353 -0.92 0.37 26.64
C VAL A 353 -1.31 -0.57 25.49
N GLU A 354 -1.29 -0.07 24.26
CA GLU A 354 -1.71 -0.83 23.09
C GLU A 354 -0.78 -2.03 22.82
N LEU A 355 0.53 -1.82 22.81
CA LEU A 355 1.50 -2.89 22.55
C LEU A 355 1.50 -3.92 23.67
N LYS A 356 1.41 -3.48 24.94
CA LYS A 356 1.34 -4.41 26.08
C LYS A 356 0.08 -5.27 26.03
N ARG A 357 -1.05 -4.71 25.57
CA ARG A 357 -2.30 -5.45 25.34
C ARG A 357 -2.16 -6.48 24.22
N GLN A 358 -1.58 -6.10 23.08
CA GLN A 358 -1.44 -6.99 21.92
C GLN A 358 -0.42 -8.11 22.15
N LEU A 359 0.71 -7.81 22.78
CA LEU A 359 1.84 -8.73 22.92
C LEU A 359 1.81 -9.56 24.20
N GLY A 360 1.06 -9.11 25.20
CA GLY A 360 1.07 -9.70 26.54
C GLY A 360 2.33 -9.37 27.35
N SER A 361 2.29 -9.69 28.64
CA SER A 361 3.31 -9.27 29.62
C SER A 361 4.70 -9.88 29.36
N THR A 362 4.76 -11.15 28.96
CA THR A 362 6.03 -11.84 28.71
C THR A 362 6.79 -11.25 27.53
N MET A 363 6.09 -10.95 26.43
CA MET A 363 6.72 -10.36 25.26
C MET A 363 7.08 -8.90 25.50
N TRP A 364 6.22 -8.14 26.17
CA TRP A 364 6.50 -6.78 26.58
C TRP A 364 7.83 -6.66 27.35
N LYS A 365 8.05 -7.51 28.36
CA LYS A 365 9.32 -7.57 29.11
C LYS A 365 10.56 -7.85 28.24
N ARG A 366 10.40 -8.60 27.15
CA ARG A 366 11.49 -8.87 26.19
C ARG A 366 11.82 -7.63 25.36
N LEU A 367 10.81 -6.85 25.01
CA LEU A 367 11.02 -5.57 24.33
C LEU A 367 11.66 -4.54 25.25
N GLU A 368 11.25 -4.47 26.52
CA GLU A 368 11.92 -3.64 27.55
C GLU A 368 13.40 -4.02 27.68
N ALA A 369 13.72 -5.32 27.77
CA ALA A 369 15.10 -5.78 27.85
C ALA A 369 15.94 -5.45 26.59
N TRP A 370 15.30 -5.42 25.41
CA TRP A 370 15.95 -4.94 24.19
C TRP A 370 16.18 -3.44 24.25
N ALA A 371 15.14 -2.65 24.50
CA ALA A 371 15.21 -1.19 24.55
C ALA A 371 16.24 -0.69 25.57
N ALA A 372 16.31 -1.31 26.75
CA ALA A 372 17.29 -1.00 27.79
C ALA A 372 18.76 -1.22 27.36
N LYS A 373 18.99 -2.08 26.35
CA LYS A 373 20.32 -2.27 25.79
C LYS A 373 20.65 -1.20 24.74
N ASP A 374 19.79 -1.07 23.75
CA ASP A 374 19.80 -0.03 22.73
C ASP A 374 18.55 -0.20 21.84
N ALA A 375 17.59 0.72 21.99
CA ALA A 375 16.33 0.66 21.24
C ALA A 375 16.51 0.98 19.74
N ALA A 376 17.56 1.73 19.38
CA ALA A 376 17.81 2.20 18.02
C ALA A 376 18.78 1.29 17.23
N ALA A 377 19.58 0.46 17.91
CA ALA A 377 20.50 -0.44 17.25
C ALA A 377 19.81 -1.71 16.70
N PRO A 378 20.09 -2.07 15.43
CA PRO A 378 19.70 -3.37 14.88
C PRO A 378 20.32 -4.52 15.68
N GLN A 379 19.55 -5.60 15.87
CA GLN A 379 19.97 -6.82 16.55
C GLN A 379 19.80 -8.03 15.64
N SER A 380 20.82 -8.87 15.56
CA SER A 380 20.71 -10.22 15.00
C SER A 380 19.99 -11.16 15.97
N GLN A 381 19.48 -12.29 15.48
CA GLN A 381 18.89 -13.33 16.34
C GLN A 381 19.87 -13.80 17.44
N LYS A 382 21.17 -13.88 17.14
CA LYS A 382 22.20 -14.26 18.12
C LYS A 382 22.34 -13.23 19.24
N GLN A 383 22.17 -11.94 18.95
CA GLN A 383 22.15 -10.90 19.97
C GLN A 383 20.86 -10.95 20.79
N LEU A 384 19.71 -11.12 20.13
CA LEU A 384 18.41 -11.29 20.80
C LEU A 384 18.38 -12.53 21.72
N GLN A 385 19.05 -13.61 21.31
CA GLN A 385 19.26 -14.80 22.14
C GLN A 385 19.89 -14.44 23.49
N LYS A 386 20.94 -13.60 23.47
CA LYS A 386 21.64 -13.14 24.68
C LYS A 386 20.78 -12.18 25.50
N ILE A 387 20.09 -11.25 24.84
CA ILE A 387 19.23 -10.24 25.49
C ILE A 387 18.06 -10.92 26.21
N TRP A 388 17.36 -11.83 25.52
CA TRP A 388 16.18 -12.50 26.05
C TRP A 388 16.50 -13.76 26.86
N LYS A 389 17.76 -14.20 26.89
CA LYS A 389 18.21 -15.44 27.55
C LYS A 389 17.43 -16.67 27.10
N LEU A 390 17.22 -16.80 25.79
CA LEU A 390 16.48 -17.89 25.16
C LEU A 390 17.39 -18.79 24.32
N SER A 391 16.86 -19.91 23.85
CA SER A 391 17.50 -20.70 22.81
C SER A 391 17.30 -20.06 21.42
N GLN A 392 18.20 -20.34 20.48
CA GLN A 392 18.07 -19.84 19.10
C GLN A 392 16.73 -20.25 18.43
N PRO A 393 16.24 -21.51 18.57
CA PRO A 393 14.93 -21.88 18.03
C PRO A 393 13.77 -21.07 18.62
N ALA A 394 13.80 -20.79 19.93
CA ALA A 394 12.76 -20.00 20.59
C ALA A 394 12.76 -18.54 20.10
N VAL A 395 13.94 -17.93 19.88
CA VAL A 395 14.06 -16.60 19.26
C VAL A 395 13.48 -16.61 17.85
N SER A 396 13.83 -17.62 17.04
CA SER A 396 13.31 -17.74 15.68
C SER A 396 11.79 -17.89 15.66
N GLN A 397 11.23 -18.70 16.55
CA GLN A 397 9.77 -18.89 16.66
C GLN A 397 9.07 -17.58 17.03
N ILE A 398 9.63 -16.82 17.99
CA ILE A 398 9.10 -15.51 18.38
C ILE A 398 9.13 -14.53 17.21
N LEU A 399 10.24 -14.46 16.47
CA LEU A 399 10.38 -13.53 15.35
C LEU A 399 9.55 -13.94 14.11
N GLN A 400 9.04 -15.16 14.08
CA GLN A 400 8.10 -15.65 13.07
C GLN A 400 6.64 -15.49 13.49
N ASP A 401 6.38 -15.14 14.75
CA ASP A 401 5.03 -14.91 15.27
C ASP A 401 4.42 -13.67 14.57
N PRO A 402 3.26 -13.79 13.91
CA PRO A 402 2.60 -12.65 13.26
C PRO A 402 2.30 -11.50 14.23
N GLY A 403 2.11 -11.77 15.51
CA GLY A 403 1.86 -10.75 16.53
C GLY A 403 3.06 -9.84 16.81
N ILE A 404 4.31 -10.29 16.58
CA ILE A 404 5.50 -9.48 16.91
C ILE A 404 5.76 -8.37 15.89
N ILE A 405 5.21 -8.47 14.68
CA ILE A 405 5.51 -7.57 13.56
C ILE A 405 5.08 -6.11 13.83
N VAL A 406 4.15 -5.92 14.76
CA VAL A 406 3.72 -4.58 15.22
C VAL A 406 4.81 -3.85 15.99
N ALA A 407 5.74 -4.60 16.60
CA ALA A 407 6.80 -4.07 17.47
C ALA A 407 8.21 -4.28 16.91
N VAL A 408 8.40 -5.23 15.99
CA VAL A 408 9.71 -5.58 15.43
C VAL A 408 9.66 -5.65 13.92
N GLU A 409 10.61 -4.99 13.25
CA GLU A 409 10.82 -5.02 11.81
C GLU A 409 12.10 -5.79 11.49
N ALA A 410 12.04 -6.70 10.50
CA ALA A 410 13.23 -7.29 9.91
C ALA A 410 13.82 -6.36 8.84
N LEU A 411 15.12 -6.10 8.90
CA LEU A 411 15.82 -5.28 7.91
C LEU A 411 16.17 -6.13 6.66
N PRO A 412 16.24 -5.50 5.47
CA PRO A 412 16.64 -6.18 4.25
C PRO A 412 17.98 -6.90 4.41
N ARG A 413 18.07 -8.11 3.87
CA ARG A 413 19.29 -8.91 3.99
C ARG A 413 20.34 -8.46 2.96
N HIS A 414 21.56 -8.19 3.42
CA HIS A 414 22.70 -7.92 2.55
C HIS A 414 23.55 -9.17 2.38
N GLY A 415 23.47 -9.80 1.19
CA GLY A 415 24.25 -10.99 0.87
C GLY A 415 24.01 -12.16 1.85
N ASN A 416 25.10 -12.68 2.43
CA ASN A 416 25.05 -13.80 3.36
C ASN A 416 24.88 -13.39 4.83
N ASP A 417 24.84 -12.08 5.12
CA ASP A 417 24.79 -11.59 6.49
C ASP A 417 23.53 -12.09 7.23
N PRO A 418 23.61 -12.29 8.56
CA PRO A 418 22.44 -12.62 9.37
C PRO A 418 21.36 -11.54 9.22
N ILE A 419 20.09 -11.96 9.18
CA ILE A 419 18.98 -11.01 9.23
C ILE A 419 19.08 -10.20 10.52
N GLN A 420 19.04 -8.88 10.38
CA GLN A 420 18.97 -7.95 11.47
C GLN A 420 17.52 -7.52 11.70
N TYR A 421 17.19 -7.27 12.96
CA TYR A 421 15.87 -6.86 13.41
C TYR A 421 15.98 -5.54 14.16
N LEU A 422 14.95 -4.71 14.10
CA LEU A 422 14.87 -3.44 14.80
C LEU A 422 13.50 -3.26 15.44
N LEU A 423 13.43 -2.54 16.56
CA LEU A 423 12.15 -2.06 17.10
C LEU A 423 11.50 -1.07 16.13
N THR A 424 10.19 -1.25 15.89
CA THR A 424 9.38 -0.31 15.10
C THR A 424 9.36 1.07 15.77
N GLY A 425 8.95 2.10 15.03
CA GLY A 425 8.76 3.42 15.64
C GLY A 425 7.76 3.37 16.80
N ALA A 426 6.61 2.70 16.62
CA ALA A 426 5.63 2.55 17.69
C ALA A 426 6.21 1.88 18.95
N ALA A 427 7.03 0.83 18.80
CA ALA A 427 7.70 0.19 19.92
C ALA A 427 8.72 1.11 20.60
N ARG A 428 9.50 1.89 19.83
CA ARG A 428 10.44 2.86 20.39
C ARG A 428 9.72 3.98 21.14
N LEU A 429 8.63 4.53 20.61
CA LEU A 429 7.80 5.50 21.32
C LEU A 429 7.25 4.96 22.64
N ALA A 430 6.94 3.66 22.70
CA ALA A 430 6.36 3.03 23.88
C ALA A 430 7.39 2.64 24.97
N LEU A 431 8.68 2.63 24.62
CA LEU A 431 9.76 2.06 25.46
C LEU A 431 10.85 3.08 25.81
N LEU A 432 10.96 4.18 25.07
CA LEU A 432 11.86 5.27 25.37
C LEU A 432 11.14 6.28 26.25
N ASP A 433 11.79 6.73 27.32
CA ASP A 433 11.26 7.82 28.12
C ASP A 433 11.08 9.08 27.23
N PRO A 434 9.91 9.76 27.31
CA PRO A 434 9.56 10.89 26.44
C PRO A 434 10.45 12.13 26.61
#